data_AF-A0A7V5UJG1-F1
#
_entry.id   AF-A0A7V5UJG1-F1
#
_cell.length_a   1.000
_cell.length_b   1.000
_cell.length_c   1.000
_cell.angle_alpha   90.00
_cell.angle_beta   90.00
_cell.angle_gamma   90.00
#
_symmetry.space_group_name_H-M   'P 1'
#
loop_
_entity.id
_entity.type
_entity.pdbx_description
1 polymer ?
#
loop_
_entity_poly.entity_id
_entity_poly.type
_entity_poly.pdbx_seq_one_letter_code
_entity_poly.pdbx_strand_id
1 'polypeptide(L)'
;MKRRAFLFGVVGIAMLASSGVTQAGWHEFWDRVHLDWHRNNAWPKPFDEIDRHATRMPIAAMVRAGWQMQNTLGDDLFDRETQQLTQAGKHKVRWIMTQTPPQRRTVFVLQGETEKATQERLASVQDAVRSLYGVQVDTESSVVVIGTPPRNGAGGYLDRVRRSYEASTPAPRLPKMKEDSGSN
;
A
#
# COMPACT_ATOMS: atom_id res chain seq x y z
N MET A 1 -60.39 -49.00 18.23
CA MET A 1 -60.25 -47.51 18.25
C MET A 1 -59.37 -46.96 19.38
N LYS A 2 -59.12 -47.66 20.49
CA LYS A 2 -58.39 -47.11 21.67
C LYS A 2 -56.86 -46.97 21.51
N ARG A 3 -56.19 -47.79 20.68
CA ARG A 3 -54.72 -47.73 20.47
C ARG A 3 -54.24 -46.52 19.65
N ARG A 4 -55.05 -46.02 18.70
CA ARG A 4 -54.70 -44.86 17.87
C ARG A 4 -54.80 -43.56 18.67
N ALA A 5 -55.82 -43.42 19.52
CA ALA A 5 -55.97 -42.26 20.41
C ALA A 5 -54.82 -42.14 21.43
N PHE A 6 -54.31 -43.26 21.93
CA PHE A 6 -53.17 -43.27 22.86
C PHE A 6 -51.85 -42.85 22.18
N LEU A 7 -51.62 -43.32 20.94
CA LEU A 7 -50.45 -42.91 20.15
C LEU A 7 -50.46 -41.42 19.78
N PHE A 8 -51.62 -40.85 19.44
CA PHE A 8 -51.73 -39.41 19.19
C PHE A 8 -51.56 -38.57 20.47
N GLY A 9 -52.02 -39.06 21.63
CA GLY A 9 -51.79 -38.40 22.93
C GLY A 9 -50.33 -38.38 23.36
N VAL A 10 -49.60 -39.49 23.17
CA VAL A 10 -48.18 -39.58 23.53
C VAL A 10 -47.29 -38.74 22.60
N VAL A 11 -47.61 -38.67 21.30
CA VAL A 11 -46.87 -37.81 20.35
C VAL A 11 -47.11 -36.33 20.64
N GLY A 12 -48.31 -35.93 21.04
CA GLY A 12 -48.60 -34.54 21.45
C GLY A 12 -47.83 -34.11 22.70
N ILE A 13 -47.65 -35.00 23.68
CA ILE A 13 -46.88 -34.71 24.91
C ILE A 13 -45.37 -34.64 24.61
N ALA A 14 -44.86 -35.48 23.70
CA ALA A 14 -43.46 -35.44 23.29
C ALA A 14 -43.08 -34.15 22.50
N MET A 15 -44.02 -33.58 21.74
CA MET A 15 -43.82 -32.29 21.06
C MET A 15 -43.85 -31.09 22.02
N LEU A 16 -44.60 -31.14 23.11
CA LEU A 16 -44.57 -30.08 24.13
C LEU A 16 -43.30 -30.12 24.99
N ALA A 17 -42.76 -31.31 25.25
CA ALA A 17 -41.50 -31.48 26.00
C ALA A 17 -40.23 -31.09 25.20
N SER A 18 -40.33 -30.89 23.89
CA SER A 18 -39.25 -30.39 23.03
C SER A 18 -39.29 -28.87 22.81
N SER A 19 -40.16 -28.17 23.54
CA SER A 19 -40.11 -26.71 23.67
C SER A 19 -38.88 -26.36 24.53
N GLY A 20 -37.73 -26.19 23.90
CA GLY A 20 -36.53 -25.70 24.57
C GLY A 20 -36.86 -24.44 25.36
N VAL A 21 -36.46 -24.40 26.63
CA VAL A 21 -36.59 -23.20 27.46
C VAL A 21 -35.72 -22.14 26.79
N THR A 22 -36.32 -21.18 26.08
CA THR A 22 -35.61 -19.96 25.71
C THR A 22 -35.37 -19.22 27.01
N GLN A 23 -34.20 -19.39 27.61
CA GLN A 23 -33.77 -18.58 28.73
C GLN A 23 -33.80 -17.13 28.23
N ALA A 24 -34.72 -16.32 28.77
CA ALA A 24 -34.70 -14.89 28.56
C ALA A 24 -33.37 -14.42 29.15
N GLY A 25 -32.41 -14.11 28.29
CA GLY A 25 -31.04 -13.75 28.68
C GLY A 25 -31.00 -12.39 29.38
N TRP A 26 -31.61 -12.32 30.56
CA TRP A 26 -31.85 -11.10 31.31
C TRP A 26 -30.56 -10.59 31.96
N HIS A 27 -29.69 -11.53 32.37
CA HIS A 27 -28.34 -11.21 32.81
C HIS A 27 -27.53 -10.64 31.63
N GLU A 28 -27.56 -11.30 30.47
CA GLU A 28 -26.88 -10.83 29.26
C GLU A 28 -27.43 -9.49 28.78
N PHE A 29 -28.72 -9.23 28.98
CA PHE A 29 -29.37 -7.96 28.68
C PHE A 29 -28.83 -6.84 29.59
N TRP A 30 -28.88 -7.01 30.91
CA TRP A 30 -28.39 -5.99 31.84
C TRP A 30 -26.88 -5.78 31.76
N ASP A 31 -26.12 -6.84 31.50
CA ASP A 31 -24.68 -6.75 31.25
C ASP A 31 -24.39 -5.89 30.01
N ARG A 32 -25.16 -6.07 28.92
CA ARG A 32 -25.06 -5.21 27.74
C ARG A 32 -25.45 -3.77 28.02
N VAL A 33 -26.53 -3.54 28.78
CA VAL A 33 -26.98 -2.18 29.16
C VAL A 33 -25.90 -1.46 29.97
N HIS A 34 -25.28 -2.13 30.95
CA HIS A 34 -24.18 -1.56 31.72
C HIS A 34 -22.96 -1.24 30.85
N LEU A 35 -22.59 -2.16 29.96
CA LEU A 35 -21.49 -1.96 29.02
C LEU A 35 -21.76 -0.76 28.10
N ASP A 36 -22.98 -0.65 27.57
CA ASP A 36 -23.39 0.48 26.72
C ASP A 36 -23.41 1.81 27.47
N TRP A 37 -23.82 1.83 28.74
CA TRP A 37 -23.76 3.03 29.58
C TRP A 37 -22.32 3.52 29.75
N HIS A 38 -21.40 2.62 30.10
CA HIS A 38 -19.98 2.96 30.22
C HIS A 38 -19.38 3.40 28.89
N ARG A 39 -19.75 2.74 27.78
CA ARG A 39 -19.29 3.05 26.42
C ARG A 39 -19.76 4.43 25.96
N ASN A 40 -21.02 4.78 26.24
CA ASN A 40 -21.58 6.09 25.89
C ASN A 40 -20.93 7.21 26.69
N ASN A 41 -20.66 6.98 27.98
CA ASN A 41 -19.94 7.95 28.83
C ASN A 41 -18.46 8.10 28.44
N ALA A 42 -17.84 7.07 27.87
CA ALA A 42 -16.47 7.11 27.37
C ALA A 42 -16.35 7.71 25.95
N TRP A 43 -17.47 7.98 25.28
CA TRP A 43 -17.47 8.60 23.94
C TRP A 43 -16.79 9.98 24.01
N PRO A 44 -15.90 10.34 23.06
CA PRO A 44 -15.51 9.61 21.84
C PRO A 44 -14.19 8.83 21.93
N LYS A 45 -13.44 8.92 23.05
CA LYS A 45 -12.01 8.56 23.10
C LYS A 45 -11.64 7.13 22.67
N PRO A 46 -12.39 6.05 22.99
CA PRO A 46 -11.99 4.71 22.54
C PRO A 46 -12.19 4.48 21.04
N PHE A 47 -13.04 5.27 20.37
CA PHE A 47 -13.31 5.13 18.94
C PHE A 47 -12.43 6.05 18.09
N ASP A 48 -12.14 7.24 18.59
CA ASP A 48 -11.33 8.25 17.88
C ASP A 48 -9.92 7.75 17.54
N GLU A 49 -9.27 7.00 18.44
CA GLU A 49 -7.94 6.44 18.18
C GLU A 49 -7.96 5.37 17.08
N ILE A 50 -8.96 4.48 17.12
CA ILE A 50 -9.15 3.41 16.13
C ILE A 50 -9.49 4.02 14.77
N ASP A 51 -10.38 5.01 14.72
CA ASP A 51 -10.79 5.68 13.48
C ASP A 51 -9.63 6.47 12.86
N ARG A 52 -8.84 7.18 13.68
CA ARG A 52 -7.62 7.87 13.23
C ARG A 52 -6.60 6.88 12.68
N HIS A 53 -6.40 5.75 13.36
CA HIS A 53 -5.49 4.70 12.90
C HIS A 53 -5.99 4.09 11.58
N ALA A 54 -7.26 3.72 11.50
CA ALA A 54 -7.91 3.18 10.30
C ALA A 54 -7.78 4.13 9.10
N THR A 55 -7.86 5.44 9.34
CA THR A 55 -7.69 6.46 8.29
C THR A 55 -6.22 6.62 7.87
N ARG A 56 -5.28 6.55 8.81
CA ARG A 56 -3.84 6.75 8.55
C ARG A 56 -3.15 5.54 7.94
N MET A 57 -3.60 4.33 8.28
CA MET A 57 -2.98 3.07 7.86
C MET A 57 -2.88 2.91 6.33
N PRO A 58 -3.95 3.17 5.55
CA PRO A 58 -3.87 3.13 4.09
C PRO A 58 -2.84 4.11 3.53
N ILE A 59 -2.77 5.33 4.07
CA ILE A 59 -1.82 6.35 3.61
C ILE A 59 -0.38 5.89 3.86
N ALA A 60 -0.09 5.31 5.03
CA ALA A 60 1.23 4.77 5.33
C ALA A 60 1.61 3.64 4.36
N ALA A 61 0.66 2.76 4.02
CA ALA A 61 0.87 1.69 3.05
C ALA A 61 1.12 2.25 1.63
N MET A 62 0.34 3.26 1.20
CA MET A 62 0.53 3.94 -0.09
C MET A 62 1.89 4.62 -0.17
N VAL A 63 2.32 5.29 0.90
CA VAL A 63 3.65 5.90 0.98
C VAL A 63 4.74 4.84 0.83
N ARG A 64 4.64 3.72 1.56
CA ARG A 64 5.61 2.62 1.44
C ARG A 64 5.67 2.07 0.02
N ALA A 65 4.51 1.81 -0.59
CA ALA A 65 4.42 1.34 -1.97
C ALA A 65 5.00 2.36 -2.97
N GLY A 66 4.78 3.66 -2.75
CA GLY A 66 5.35 4.72 -3.58
C GLY A 66 6.87 4.75 -3.54
N TRP A 67 7.46 4.57 -2.35
CA TRP A 67 8.92 4.47 -2.22
C TRP A 67 9.48 3.20 -2.84
N GLN A 68 8.80 2.06 -2.64
CA GLN A 68 9.16 0.81 -3.29
C GLN A 68 9.16 0.97 -4.82
N MET A 69 8.09 1.55 -5.39
CA MET A 69 7.99 1.82 -6.82
C MET A 69 9.11 2.73 -7.32
N GLN A 70 9.40 3.83 -6.61
CA GLN A 70 10.46 4.77 -6.99
C GLN A 70 11.84 4.12 -6.97
N ASN A 71 12.11 3.29 -5.95
CA ASN A 71 13.39 2.61 -5.77
C ASN A 71 13.51 1.30 -6.56
N THR A 72 12.50 0.95 -7.37
CA THR A 72 12.56 -0.24 -8.22
C THR A 72 13.37 0.06 -9.48
N LEU A 73 14.29 -0.84 -9.81
CA LEU A 73 15.06 -0.88 -11.04
C LEU A 73 14.34 -1.85 -12.00
N GLY A 74 13.70 -1.28 -13.02
CA GLY A 74 13.05 -2.04 -14.08
C GLY A 74 14.01 -2.40 -15.22
N ASP A 75 13.51 -3.13 -16.21
CA ASP A 75 14.29 -3.66 -17.33
C ASP A 75 15.03 -2.57 -18.12
N ASP A 76 14.44 -1.38 -18.26
CA ASP A 76 15.04 -0.26 -19.02
C ASP A 76 16.37 0.25 -18.43
N LEU A 77 16.68 -0.11 -17.18
CA LEU A 77 17.91 0.30 -16.51
C LEU A 77 19.01 -0.74 -16.62
N PHE A 78 18.70 -1.90 -17.19
CA PHE A 78 19.64 -2.98 -17.48
C PHE A 78 19.87 -3.10 -18.97
N ASP A 79 21.09 -3.46 -19.32
CA ASP A 79 21.41 -3.84 -20.68
C ASP A 79 20.75 -5.19 -21.01
N ARG A 80 20.09 -5.29 -22.17
CA ARG A 80 19.28 -6.48 -22.51
C ARG A 80 20.14 -7.74 -22.74
N GLU A 81 21.35 -7.56 -23.23
CA GLU A 81 22.24 -8.68 -23.59
C GLU A 81 23.07 -9.13 -22.40
N THR A 82 23.61 -8.17 -21.65
CA THR A 82 24.57 -8.43 -20.56
C THR A 82 23.95 -8.43 -19.17
N GLN A 83 22.70 -7.94 -19.02
CA GLN A 83 22.00 -7.77 -17.74
C GLN A 83 22.74 -6.88 -16.73
N GLN A 84 23.75 -6.14 -17.19
CA GLN A 84 24.49 -5.18 -16.37
C GLN A 84 23.76 -3.84 -16.28
N LEU A 85 24.00 -3.10 -15.20
CA LEU A 85 23.46 -1.75 -15.05
C LEU A 85 24.00 -0.82 -16.13
N THR A 86 23.07 -0.20 -16.84
CA THR A 86 23.34 0.93 -17.73
C THR A 86 23.81 2.16 -16.94
N GLN A 87 24.30 3.19 -17.64
CA GLN A 87 24.65 4.46 -16.98
C GLN A 87 23.46 5.09 -16.25
N ALA A 88 22.26 5.03 -16.84
CA ALA A 88 21.03 5.49 -16.21
C ALA A 88 20.72 4.68 -14.93
N GLY A 89 20.89 3.36 -14.97
CA GLY A 89 20.74 2.49 -13.81
C GLY A 89 21.71 2.84 -12.67
N LYS A 90 23.00 3.04 -12.99
CA LYS A 90 24.01 3.47 -12.00
C LYS A 90 23.68 4.81 -11.36
N HIS A 91 23.19 5.76 -12.15
CA HIS A 91 22.77 7.07 -11.63
C HIS A 91 21.56 6.94 -10.71
N LYS A 92 20.60 6.08 -11.06
CA LYS A 92 19.43 5.81 -10.21
C LYS A 92 19.85 5.16 -8.89
N VAL A 93 20.74 4.18 -8.90
CA VAL A 93 21.30 3.58 -7.67
C VAL A 93 21.96 4.64 -6.80
N ARG A 94 22.82 5.50 -7.39
CA ARG A 94 23.43 6.63 -6.68
C ARG A 94 22.40 7.57 -6.07
N TRP A 95 21.34 7.90 -6.81
CA TRP A 95 20.27 8.76 -6.32
C TRP A 95 19.52 8.12 -5.14
N ILE A 96 19.14 6.84 -5.25
CA ILE A 96 18.46 6.11 -4.15
C ILE A 96 19.34 6.13 -2.91
N MET A 97 20.63 5.86 -3.08
CA MET A 97 21.56 5.77 -1.97
C MET A 97 21.81 7.12 -1.29
N THR A 98 21.93 8.20 -2.06
CA THR A 98 22.29 9.52 -1.52
C THR A 98 21.10 10.38 -1.11
N GLN A 99 20.02 10.38 -1.90
CA GLN A 99 18.89 11.31 -1.76
C GLN A 99 17.72 10.73 -0.98
N THR A 100 17.54 9.41 -0.99
CA THR A 100 16.44 8.78 -0.24
C THR A 100 16.71 8.84 1.27
N PRO A 101 15.70 9.05 2.13
CA PRO A 101 15.87 8.99 3.58
C PRO A 101 16.44 7.65 4.06
N PRO A 102 17.29 7.61 5.09
CA PRO A 102 17.99 6.39 5.52
C PRO A 102 17.09 5.17 5.73
N GLN A 103 15.89 5.34 6.28
CA GLN A 103 14.94 4.24 6.54
C GLN A 103 14.29 3.68 5.26
N ARG A 104 14.55 4.27 4.09
CA ARG A 104 13.94 3.91 2.80
C ARG A 104 14.97 3.63 1.72
N ARG A 105 16.27 3.54 2.04
CA ARG A 105 17.37 3.26 1.09
C ARG A 105 17.47 1.78 0.72
N THR A 106 16.34 1.18 0.36
CA THR A 106 16.31 -0.18 -0.20
C THR A 106 16.19 -0.06 -1.71
N VAL A 107 17.11 -0.68 -2.43
CA VAL A 107 17.06 -0.81 -3.89
C VAL A 107 16.30 -2.08 -4.21
N PHE A 108 15.25 -1.95 -5.02
CA PHE A 108 14.50 -3.10 -5.48
C PHE A 108 14.88 -3.44 -6.92
N VAL A 109 15.16 -4.70 -7.20
CA VAL A 109 15.57 -5.18 -8.52
C VAL A 109 14.45 -6.01 -9.11
N LEU A 110 13.98 -5.66 -10.30
CA LEU A 110 13.02 -6.48 -11.02
C LEU A 110 13.67 -7.79 -11.47
N GLN A 111 13.02 -8.90 -11.16
CA GLN A 111 13.42 -10.23 -11.62
C GLN A 111 13.55 -10.27 -13.15
N GLY A 112 14.65 -10.85 -13.64
CA GLY A 112 14.84 -11.08 -15.07
C GLY A 112 14.04 -12.28 -15.58
N GLU A 113 14.01 -12.47 -16.89
CA GLU A 113 13.30 -13.61 -17.51
C GLU A 113 13.85 -14.98 -17.06
N THR A 114 15.12 -15.01 -16.64
CA THR A 114 15.80 -16.22 -16.14
C THR A 114 16.43 -15.96 -14.78
N GLU A 115 16.65 -17.03 -14.01
CA GLU A 115 17.36 -16.96 -12.74
C GLU A 115 18.77 -16.42 -12.93
N LYS A 116 19.47 -16.86 -13.99
CA LYS A 116 20.81 -16.37 -14.34
C LYS A 116 20.81 -14.85 -14.55
N ALA A 117 19.86 -14.33 -15.33
CA ALA A 117 19.74 -12.89 -15.55
C ALA A 117 19.46 -12.14 -14.24
N THR A 118 18.64 -12.70 -13.36
CA THR A 118 18.34 -12.10 -12.04
C THR A 118 19.59 -12.02 -11.17
N GLN A 119 20.41 -13.07 -11.14
CA GLN A 119 21.68 -13.09 -10.41
C GLN A 119 22.68 -12.08 -10.98
N GLU A 120 22.77 -11.95 -12.31
CA GLU A 120 23.64 -10.94 -12.97
C GLU A 120 23.21 -9.51 -12.63
N ARG A 121 21.88 -9.23 -12.64
CA ARG A 121 21.34 -7.93 -12.20
C ARG A 121 21.68 -7.64 -10.74
N LEU A 122 21.49 -8.61 -9.86
CA LEU A 122 21.81 -8.47 -8.44
C LEU A 122 23.30 -8.17 -8.22
N ALA A 123 24.19 -8.95 -8.86
CA ALA A 123 25.62 -8.73 -8.78
C ALA A 123 26.00 -7.32 -9.26
N SER A 124 25.47 -6.89 -10.41
CA SER A 124 25.74 -5.57 -10.96
C SER A 124 25.28 -4.43 -10.03
N VAL A 125 24.12 -4.58 -9.40
CA VAL A 125 23.59 -3.60 -8.43
C VAL A 125 24.42 -3.58 -7.16
N GLN A 126 24.76 -4.74 -6.60
CA GLN A 126 25.61 -4.84 -5.42
C GLN A 126 26.97 -4.18 -5.66
N ASP A 127 27.59 -4.41 -6.81
CA ASP A 127 28.85 -3.78 -7.19
C ASP A 127 28.72 -2.26 -7.31
N ALA A 128 27.62 -1.78 -7.87
CA ALA A 128 27.34 -0.34 -7.92
C ALA A 128 27.17 0.26 -6.51
N VAL A 129 26.51 -0.42 -5.57
CA VAL A 129 26.37 0.06 -4.19
C VAL A 129 27.72 0.03 -3.45
N ARG A 130 28.50 -1.05 -3.60
CA ARG A 130 29.86 -1.17 -3.05
C ARG A 130 30.76 -0.05 -3.55
N SER A 131 30.63 0.34 -4.82
CA SER A 131 31.42 1.46 -5.38
C SER A 131 31.13 2.82 -4.73
N LEU A 132 29.95 3.00 -4.12
CA LEU A 132 29.53 4.27 -3.50
C LEU A 132 29.91 4.37 -2.02
N TYR A 133 29.82 3.28 -1.26
CA TYR A 133 30.03 3.29 0.20
C TYR A 133 31.20 2.41 0.69
N GLY A 134 31.91 1.74 -0.21
CA GLY A 134 32.94 0.78 0.14
C GLY A 134 32.37 -0.50 0.78
N VAL A 135 33.25 -1.27 1.42
CA VAL A 135 32.94 -2.61 1.98
C VAL A 135 32.18 -2.55 3.32
N GLN A 136 31.99 -1.36 3.91
CA GLN A 136 31.46 -1.20 5.28
C GLN A 136 29.93 -1.19 5.39
N VAL A 137 29.20 -1.01 4.28
CA VAL A 137 27.73 -1.05 4.29
C VAL A 137 27.29 -2.48 4.00
N ASP A 138 26.40 -3.01 4.83
CA ASP A 138 25.71 -4.27 4.57
C ASP A 138 24.90 -4.16 3.29
N THR A 139 25.55 -4.49 2.17
CA THR A 139 24.97 -4.39 0.83
C THR A 139 23.87 -5.41 0.61
N GLU A 140 23.87 -6.53 1.34
CA GLU A 140 22.93 -7.63 1.12
C GLU A 140 21.54 -7.30 1.64
N SER A 141 21.42 -6.62 2.79
CA SER A 141 20.12 -6.15 3.29
C SER A 141 19.55 -4.94 2.53
N SER A 142 20.39 -4.26 1.72
CA SER A 142 19.98 -3.07 0.96
C SER A 142 19.37 -3.37 -0.41
N VAL A 143 19.56 -4.58 -0.95
CA VAL A 143 19.12 -4.97 -2.31
C VAL A 143 18.12 -6.12 -2.23
N VAL A 144 16.94 -5.93 -2.79
CA VAL A 144 15.83 -6.92 -2.72
C VAL A 144 15.27 -7.20 -4.11
N VAL A 145 15.03 -8.46 -4.44
CA VAL A 145 14.38 -8.86 -5.71
C VAL A 145 12.86 -8.72 -5.59
N ILE A 146 12.23 -8.22 -6.66
CA ILE A 146 10.78 -8.16 -6.81
C ILE A 146 10.38 -8.85 -8.12
N GLY A 147 9.33 -9.67 -8.10
CA GLY A 147 8.77 -10.31 -9.31
C GLY A 147 7.65 -9.51 -10.00
N THR A 148 7.08 -8.50 -9.34
CA THR A 148 6.06 -7.63 -9.93
C THR A 148 6.68 -6.35 -10.49
N PRO A 149 6.51 -6.06 -11.80
CA PRO A 149 6.99 -4.81 -12.36
C PRO A 149 6.30 -3.62 -11.67
N PRO A 150 7.02 -2.50 -11.46
CA PRO A 150 6.39 -1.30 -10.93
C PRO A 150 5.27 -0.90 -11.87
N ARG A 151 4.13 -0.44 -11.32
CA ARG A 151 3.00 0.05 -12.12
C ARG A 151 3.36 1.42 -12.71
N ASN A 152 4.27 1.44 -13.66
CA ASN A 152 4.56 2.60 -14.49
C ASN A 152 3.53 2.70 -15.61
N GLY A 153 3.17 3.93 -15.98
CA GLY A 153 2.43 4.15 -17.23
C GLY A 153 3.38 3.90 -18.40
N ALA A 154 2.90 3.24 -19.45
CA ALA A 154 3.65 3.17 -20.71
C ALA A 154 4.05 4.60 -21.14
N GLY A 155 5.29 4.80 -21.59
CA GLY A 155 5.78 6.15 -21.94
C GLY A 155 4.87 6.87 -22.93
N GLY A 156 4.33 6.16 -23.92
CA GLY A 156 3.37 6.72 -24.87
C GLY A 156 2.02 7.14 -24.26
N TYR A 157 1.58 6.49 -23.17
CA TYR A 157 0.41 6.96 -22.42
C TYR A 157 0.72 8.26 -21.68
N LEU A 158 1.86 8.33 -20.99
CA LEU A 158 2.28 9.52 -20.25
C LEU A 158 2.49 10.73 -21.17
N ASP A 159 3.11 10.52 -22.33
CA ASP A 159 3.29 11.56 -23.35
C ASP A 159 1.94 12.08 -23.88
N ARG A 160 0.99 11.18 -24.18
CA ARG A 160 -0.36 11.59 -24.59
C ARG A 160 -1.07 12.43 -23.53
N VAL A 161 -1.04 12.00 -22.27
CA VAL A 161 -1.66 12.76 -21.16
C VAL A 161 -1.02 14.13 -21.03
N ARG A 162 0.32 14.21 -21.09
CA ARG A 162 1.06 15.48 -21.03
C ARG A 162 0.68 16.40 -22.18
N ARG A 163 0.67 15.91 -23.42
CA ARG A 163 0.26 16.69 -24.59
C ARG A 163 -1.17 17.19 -24.48
N SER A 164 -2.11 16.36 -24.02
CA SER A 164 -3.50 16.76 -23.79
C SER A 164 -3.63 17.83 -22.70
N TYR A 165 -2.81 17.75 -21.65
CA TYR A 165 -2.77 18.76 -20.61
C TYR A 165 -2.20 20.09 -21.13
N GLU A 166 -1.08 20.07 -21.85
CA GLU A 166 -0.48 21.25 -22.46
C GLU A 166 -1.44 21.90 -23.49
N ALA A 167 -2.13 21.10 -24.29
CA ALA A 167 -3.12 21.58 -25.26
C ALA A 167 -4.37 22.20 -24.61
N SER A 168 -4.76 21.76 -23.40
CA SER A 168 -5.91 22.30 -22.68
C SER A 168 -5.57 23.46 -21.74
N THR A 169 -4.28 23.74 -21.52
CA THR A 169 -3.83 24.83 -20.65
C THR A 169 -4.02 26.18 -21.36
N PRO A 170 -4.83 27.11 -20.82
CA PRO A 170 -5.03 28.42 -21.43
C PRO A 170 -3.73 29.24 -21.37
N ALA A 171 -3.53 30.11 -22.37
CA ALA A 171 -2.36 30.98 -22.42
C ALA A 171 -2.24 31.82 -21.12
N PRO A 172 -1.03 31.96 -20.55
CA PRO A 172 -0.82 32.73 -19.33
C PRO A 172 -1.21 34.19 -19.57
N ARG A 173 -2.04 34.74 -18.69
CA ARG A 173 -2.43 36.16 -18.72
C ARG A 173 -1.47 36.94 -17.84
N LEU A 174 -0.65 37.80 -18.43
CA LEU A 174 0.15 38.76 -17.67
C LEU A 174 -0.72 39.97 -17.30
N PRO A 175 -0.54 40.55 -16.10
CA PRO A 175 -1.11 41.85 -15.78
C PRO A 175 -0.54 42.92 -16.74
N LYS A 176 -1.35 43.90 -17.14
CA LYS A 176 -0.88 45.01 -17.97
C LYS A 176 0.25 45.74 -17.23
N MET A 177 1.36 45.98 -17.92
CA MET A 177 2.48 46.76 -17.40
C MET A 177 1.96 48.15 -17.01
N LYS A 178 2.24 48.57 -15.77
CA LYS A 178 1.92 49.91 -15.29
C LYS A 178 2.99 50.83 -15.87
N GLU A 179 2.62 51.74 -16.77
CA GLU A 179 3.51 52.82 -17.16
C GLU A 179 3.68 53.74 -15.95
N ASP A 180 4.85 53.70 -15.31
CA ASP A 180 5.26 54.75 -14.37
C ASP A 180 5.50 56.00 -15.21
N SER A 181 4.54 56.91 -15.21
CA SER A 181 4.69 58.26 -15.74
C SER A 181 5.64 59.03 -14.82
N GLY A 182 6.94 58.78 -14.96
CA GLY A 182 7.99 59.60 -14.38
C GLY A 182 7.91 60.99 -15.00
N SER A 183 7.35 61.94 -14.26
CA SER A 183 7.48 63.37 -14.57
C SER A 183 8.93 63.75 -14.33
N ASN A 184 9.63 64.15 -15.39
CA ASN A 184 10.75 65.09 -15.27
C ASN A 184 10.23 66.48 -14.88
#